data_AF-A0A850BFV4-F1
#
_entry.id   AF-A0A850BFV4-F1
#
_cell.length_a   1.000
_cell.length_b   1.000
_cell.length_c   1.000
_cell.angle_alpha   90.00
_cell.angle_beta   90.00
_cell.angle_gamma   90.00
#
_symmetry.space_group_name_H-M   'P 1'
#
loop_
_entity.id
_entity.type
_entity.pdbx_description
1 polymer ?
#
loop_
_entity_poly.entity_id
_entity_poly.type
_entity_poly.pdbx_seq_one_letter_code
_entity_poly.pdbx_strand_id
1 'polypeptide(L)'
;MQKDLREFIELLNSSGVDFIIIGGHAVAFHGHPRFTGDIDFLVRSTPENAERIIAALKAFGFGEVGLSAQDFIRTGSVVQLGRPPNRIDLLASISGVDFEEAWEGKIAGDLDGLAVFFLSLDALLKN
;
A
#
# COMPACT_ATOMS: atom_id res chain seq x y z
N MET A 1 -12.69 9.61 3.61
CA MET A 1 -12.39 8.55 2.62
C MET A 1 -13.55 7.52 2.62
N GLN A 2 -13.66 6.60 1.64
CA GLN A 2 -14.72 5.57 1.68
C GLN A 2 -14.45 4.51 2.76
N LYS A 3 -15.53 3.93 3.31
CA LYS A 3 -15.48 3.02 4.46
C LYS A 3 -14.55 1.83 4.21
N ASP A 4 -14.66 1.18 3.05
CA ASP A 4 -13.89 -0.02 2.72
C ASP A 4 -12.37 0.26 2.66
N LEU A 5 -11.96 1.41 2.09
CA LEU A 5 -10.55 1.82 2.05
C LEU A 5 -10.01 2.10 3.46
N ARG A 6 -10.81 2.75 4.30
CA ARG A 6 -10.48 3.01 5.70
C ARG A 6 -10.27 1.69 6.46
N GLU A 7 -11.23 0.78 6.35
CA GLU A 7 -11.19 -0.53 6.98
C GLU A 7 -9.97 -1.34 6.50
N PHE A 8 -9.64 -1.28 5.20
CA PHE A 8 -8.47 -1.96 4.67
C PHE A 8 -7.17 -1.45 5.31
N ILE A 9 -6.98 -0.13 5.43
CA ILE A 9 -5.79 0.45 6.09
C ILE A 9 -5.74 0.06 7.57
N GLU A 10 -6.88 0.08 8.27
CA GLU A 10 -6.97 -0.38 9.67
C GLU A 10 -6.55 -1.86 9.81
N LEU A 11 -6.93 -2.72 8.86
CA LEU A 11 -6.53 -4.13 8.81
C LEU A 11 -5.04 -4.31 8.51
N LEU A 12 -4.46 -3.54 7.58
CA LEU A 12 -3.01 -3.57 7.33
C LEU A 12 -2.22 -3.17 8.57
N ASN A 13 -2.62 -2.07 9.22
CA ASN A 13 -2.00 -1.57 10.45
C ASN A 13 -2.10 -2.58 11.59
N SER A 14 -3.29 -3.10 11.87
CA SER A 14 -3.52 -4.05 12.97
C SER A 14 -2.88 -5.43 12.73
N SER A 15 -2.68 -5.82 11.46
CA SER A 15 -1.97 -7.04 11.08
C SER A 15 -0.44 -6.86 11.07
N GLY A 16 0.07 -5.65 11.33
CA GLY A 16 1.51 -5.35 11.33
C GLY A 16 2.15 -5.47 9.95
N VAL A 17 1.41 -5.14 8.89
CA VAL A 17 1.93 -5.15 7.53
C VAL A 17 2.89 -3.98 7.36
N ASP A 18 4.07 -4.26 6.82
CA ASP A 18 5.03 -3.25 6.38
C ASP A 18 4.60 -2.74 4.99
N PHE A 19 4.00 -1.55 4.96
CA PHE A 19 3.57 -0.88 3.73
C PHE A 19 3.83 0.64 3.76
N ILE A 20 3.90 1.23 2.58
CA ILE A 20 4.02 2.67 2.36
C ILE A 20 2.98 3.09 1.32
N ILE A 21 2.25 4.17 1.56
CA ILE A 21 1.35 4.76 0.56
C ILE A 21 2.19 5.49 -0.49
N ILE A 22 1.96 5.14 -1.75
CA ILE A 22 2.64 5.70 -2.92
C ILE A 22 1.64 6.40 -3.85
N GLY A 23 2.06 6.68 -5.09
CA GLY A 23 1.15 7.08 -6.16
C GLY A 23 0.42 8.41 -5.91
N GLY A 24 -0.82 8.51 -6.38
CA GLY A 24 -1.59 9.75 -6.34
C GLY A 24 -1.80 10.32 -4.94
N HIS A 25 -1.97 9.45 -3.93
CA HIS A 25 -2.14 9.84 -2.54
C HIS A 25 -0.85 10.42 -1.94
N ALA A 26 0.31 9.85 -2.25
CA ALA A 26 1.59 10.40 -1.80
C ALA A 26 1.90 11.76 -2.47
N VAL A 27 1.58 11.91 -3.75
CA VAL A 27 1.70 13.20 -4.46
C VAL A 27 0.80 14.27 -3.84
N ALA A 28 -0.45 13.92 -3.51
CA ALA A 28 -1.37 14.82 -2.83
C ALA A 28 -0.86 15.24 -1.44
N PHE A 29 -0.30 14.30 -0.69
CA PHE A 29 0.29 14.55 0.63
C PHE A 29 1.42 15.60 0.58
N HIS A 30 2.28 15.57 -0.43
CA HIS A 30 3.37 16.55 -0.60
C HIS A 30 2.94 17.89 -1.20
N GLY A 31 1.64 18.20 -1.21
CA GLY A 31 1.13 19.51 -1.57
C GLY A 31 0.69 19.67 -3.02
N HIS A 32 0.50 18.57 -3.75
CA HIS A 32 -0.09 18.59 -5.10
C HIS A 32 -1.39 17.80 -5.16
N PRO A 33 -2.53 18.39 -4.72
CA PRO A 33 -3.81 17.70 -4.68
C PRO A 33 -4.19 17.10 -6.04
N ARG A 34 -4.45 15.79 -6.05
CA ARG A 34 -4.84 15.05 -7.25
C ARG A 34 -6.04 14.16 -6.93
N PHE A 35 -7.08 14.25 -7.74
CA PHE A 35 -8.18 13.29 -7.66
C PHE A 35 -7.72 11.96 -8.25
N THR A 36 -7.87 10.89 -7.49
CA THR A 36 -7.40 9.55 -7.84
C THR A 36 -8.48 8.55 -7.41
N GLY A 37 -8.73 7.53 -8.24
CA GLY A 37 -9.80 6.56 -8.02
C GLY A 37 -9.32 5.27 -7.34
N ASP A 38 -8.11 5.33 -6.81
CA ASP A 38 -7.27 4.22 -6.41
C ASP A 38 -6.36 4.65 -5.26
N ILE A 39 -5.95 3.69 -4.45
CA ILE A 39 -4.88 3.86 -3.48
C ILE A 39 -3.82 2.80 -3.73
N ASP A 40 -2.57 3.26 -3.82
CA ASP A 40 -1.43 2.43 -4.14
C ASP A 40 -0.59 2.22 -2.88
N PHE A 41 -0.25 0.98 -2.59
CA PHE A 41 0.61 0.59 -1.48
C PHE A 41 1.85 -0.12 -2.00
N LEU A 42 3.04 0.38 -1.66
CA LEU A 42 4.26 -0.39 -1.75
C LEU A 42 4.35 -1.30 -0.52
N VAL A 43 4.40 -2.61 -0.72
CA VAL A 43 4.50 -3.61 0.36
C VAL A 43 5.87 -4.26 0.38
N ARG A 44 6.38 -4.59 1.58
CA ARG A 44 7.67 -5.28 1.72
C ARG A 44 7.57 -6.69 1.15
N SER A 45 8.41 -7.01 0.17
CA SER A 45 8.49 -8.32 -0.49
C SER A 45 9.25 -9.37 0.34
N THR A 46 8.76 -9.66 1.55
CA THR A 46 9.29 -10.70 2.44
C THR A 46 8.23 -11.76 2.72
N PRO A 47 8.61 -13.02 2.95
CA PRO A 47 7.66 -14.07 3.31
C PRO A 47 6.79 -13.71 4.52
N GLU A 48 7.40 -13.12 5.56
CA GLU A 48 6.70 -12.76 6.78
C GLU A 48 5.66 -11.67 6.54
N ASN A 49 5.99 -10.64 5.75
CA ASN A 49 5.06 -9.58 5.43
C ASN A 49 3.95 -10.07 4.48
N ALA A 50 4.29 -10.94 3.53
CA ALA A 50 3.33 -11.55 2.62
C ALA A 50 2.25 -12.36 3.36
N GLU A 51 2.62 -13.12 4.40
CA GLU A 51 1.65 -13.81 5.25
C GLU A 51 0.75 -12.84 6.02
N ARG A 52 1.29 -11.71 6.52
CA ARG A 52 0.48 -10.65 7.17
C ARG A 52 -0.51 -10.01 6.19
N ILE A 53 -0.09 -9.78 4.95
CA ILE A 53 -0.98 -9.28 3.88
C ILE A 53 -2.10 -10.28 3.63
N ILE A 54 -1.80 -11.57 3.51
CA ILE A 54 -2.83 -12.61 3.33
C ILE A 54 -3.79 -12.67 4.51
N ALA A 55 -3.30 -12.52 5.74
CA ALA A 55 -4.16 -12.45 6.93
C ALA A 55 -5.10 -11.23 6.87
N ALA A 56 -4.57 -10.05 6.52
CA ALA A 56 -5.36 -8.83 6.36
C ALA A 56 -6.42 -8.97 5.25
N LEU A 57 -6.06 -9.55 4.10
CA LEU A 57 -6.97 -9.80 2.98
C LEU A 57 -8.09 -10.77 3.37
N LYS A 58 -7.77 -11.84 4.10
CA LYS A 58 -8.78 -12.77 4.62
C LYS A 58 -9.75 -12.07 5.56
N ALA A 59 -9.24 -11.25 6.48
CA ALA A 59 -10.06 -10.47 7.40
C ALA A 59 -10.95 -9.44 6.69
N PHE A 60 -10.46 -8.86 5.59
CA PHE A 60 -11.20 -7.90 4.76
C PHE A 60 -12.30 -8.55 3.89
N GLY A 61 -12.32 -9.89 3.79
CA GLY A 61 -13.31 -10.63 2.99
C GLY A 61 -12.80 -11.16 1.65
N PHE A 62 -11.50 -11.10 1.38
CA PHE A 62 -10.86 -11.63 0.17
C PHE A 62 -10.30 -13.06 0.33
N GLY A 63 -10.73 -13.79 1.36
CA GLY A 63 -10.18 -15.12 1.68
C GLY A 63 -10.38 -16.20 0.60
N GLU A 64 -11.36 -16.05 -0.28
CA GLU A 64 -11.67 -17.01 -1.35
C GLU A 64 -11.08 -16.62 -2.72
N VAL A 65 -10.36 -15.50 -2.82
CA VAL A 65 -9.89 -14.93 -4.11
C VAL A 65 -8.67 -15.68 -4.67
N GLY A 66 -8.21 -16.73 -4.00
CA GLY A 66 -7.11 -17.58 -4.46
C GLY A 66 -5.73 -16.92 -4.38
N LEU A 67 -5.63 -15.76 -3.73
CA LEU A 67 -4.35 -15.09 -3.48
C LEU A 67 -3.53 -15.87 -2.45
N SER A 68 -2.22 -15.86 -2.66
CA SER A 68 -1.22 -16.54 -1.85
C SER A 68 -0.07 -15.60 -1.50
N ALA A 69 0.73 -15.96 -0.49
CA ALA A 69 1.90 -15.15 -0.11
C ALA A 69 2.88 -14.95 -1.30
N GLN A 70 2.95 -15.91 -2.23
CA GLN A 70 3.82 -15.82 -3.41
C GLN A 70 3.49 -14.63 -4.32
N ASP A 71 2.24 -14.19 -4.33
CA ASP A 71 1.79 -13.05 -5.13
C ASP A 71 2.38 -11.71 -4.63
N PHE A 72 2.92 -11.68 -3.41
CA PHE A 72 3.48 -10.50 -2.76
C PHE A 72 5.02 -10.56 -2.57
N ILE A 73 5.65 -11.66 -2.93
CA ILE A 73 7.12 -11.84 -2.80
C ILE A 73 7.82 -11.62 -4.15
N ARG A 74 7.10 -11.78 -5.26
CA ARG A 74 7.65 -11.63 -6.60
C ARG A 74 7.84 -10.16 -6.95
N THR A 75 9.08 -9.76 -7.24
CA THR A 75 9.40 -8.42 -7.79
C THR A 75 8.58 -8.14 -9.05
N GLY A 76 8.05 -6.92 -9.14
CA GLY A 76 7.18 -6.47 -10.23
C GLY A 76 5.73 -6.96 -10.13
N SER A 77 5.37 -7.72 -9.08
CA SER A 77 3.99 -8.11 -8.85
C SER A 77 3.13 -6.91 -8.46
N VAL A 78 1.93 -6.87 -9.02
CA VAL A 78 0.88 -5.91 -8.68
C VAL A 78 -0.42 -6.70 -8.49
N VAL A 79 -0.98 -6.64 -7.29
CA VAL A 79 -2.28 -7.22 -6.98
C VAL A 79 -3.30 -6.10 -6.88
N GLN A 80 -4.34 -6.18 -7.69
CA GLN A 80 -5.40 -5.17 -7.75
C GLN A 80 -6.69 -5.71 -7.14
N LEU A 81 -7.30 -4.94 -6.25
CA LEU A 81 -8.56 -5.28 -5.59
C LEU A 81 -9.63 -4.23 -5.93
N GLY A 82 -10.83 -4.70 -6.26
CA GLY A 82 -11.95 -3.83 -6.56
C GLY A 82 -11.79 -3.06 -7.88
N ARG A 83 -12.40 -1.87 -7.94
CA ARG A 83 -12.40 -0.99 -9.12
C ARG A 83 -12.55 0.47 -8.70
N PRO A 84 -12.17 1.45 -9.55
CA PRO A 84 -12.38 2.85 -9.23
C PRO A 84 -13.86 3.17 -8.93
N PRO A 85 -14.13 4.10 -7.99
CA PRO A 85 -13.17 4.95 -7.25
C PRO A 85 -12.58 4.33 -5.97
N ASN A 86 -12.72 3.01 -5.76
CA ASN A 86 -12.23 2.29 -4.57
C ASN A 86 -11.21 1.20 -4.93
N ARG A 87 -10.39 1.41 -5.96
CA ARG A 87 -9.38 0.41 -6.32
C ARG A 87 -8.26 0.44 -5.28
N ILE A 88 -7.78 -0.73 -4.90
CA ILE A 88 -6.58 -0.89 -4.06
C ILE A 88 -5.55 -1.60 -4.90
N ASP A 89 -4.36 -1.02 -5.02
CA ASP A 89 -3.23 -1.64 -5.71
C ASP A 89 -2.12 -1.94 -4.68
N LEU A 90 -1.72 -3.21 -4.59
CA LEU A 90 -0.62 -3.69 -3.75
C LEU A 90 0.58 -4.02 -4.65
N LEU A 91 1.64 -3.22 -4.55
CA LEU A 91 2.84 -3.33 -5.38
C LEU A 91 3.98 -3.91 -4.55
N ALA A 92 4.58 -4.99 -5.05
CA ALA A 92 5.76 -5.62 -4.43
C ALA A 92 7.06 -4.83 -4.68
N SER A 93 7.05 -3.93 -5.67
CA SER A 93 8.18 -3.08 -6.03
C SER A 93 7.73 -1.87 -6.86
N ILE A 94 8.53 -0.82 -6.86
CA ILE A 94 8.39 0.35 -7.74
C ILE A 94 9.71 0.62 -8.48
N SER A 95 9.70 1.51 -9.48
CA SER A 95 10.92 2.02 -10.12
C SER A 95 11.67 3.00 -9.22
N GLY A 96 12.95 3.25 -9.50
CA GLY A 96 13.69 4.36 -8.90
C GLY A 96 14.27 4.11 -7.50
N VAL A 97 13.53 3.45 -6.60
CA VAL A 97 13.97 3.11 -5.24
C VAL A 97 13.51 1.70 -4.85
N ASP A 98 14.28 1.01 -4.01
CA ASP A 98 13.85 -0.24 -3.40
C ASP A 98 13.02 -0.01 -2.12
N PHE A 99 12.47 -1.09 -1.57
CA PHE A 99 11.62 -1.00 -0.38
C PHE A 99 12.38 -0.47 0.83
N GLU A 100 13.64 -0.85 1.02
CA GLU A 100 14.39 -0.47 2.22
C GLU A 100 14.74 1.01 2.19
N GLU A 101 15.17 1.53 1.04
CA GLU A 101 15.35 2.98 0.83
C GLU A 101 14.05 3.74 1.07
N ALA A 102 12.93 3.27 0.50
CA ALA A 102 11.63 3.87 0.71
C ALA A 102 11.20 3.83 2.19
N TRP A 103 11.49 2.74 2.89
CA TRP A 103 11.11 2.51 4.28
C TRP A 103 11.92 3.35 5.26
N GLU A 104 13.22 3.51 5.02
CA GLU A 104 14.06 4.38 5.82
C GLU A 104 13.67 5.85 5.65
N GLY A 105 13.33 6.25 4.41
CA GLY A 105 12.95 7.62 4.08
C GLY A 105 11.47 7.96 4.28
N LYS A 106 10.62 7.01 4.67
CA LYS A 106 9.16 7.20 4.73
C LYS A 106 8.76 8.35 5.65
N ILE A 107 7.71 9.07 5.27
CA ILE A 107 7.19 10.22 6.03
C ILE A 107 5.91 9.80 6.75
N ALA A 108 5.88 9.99 8.06
CA ALA A 108 4.65 9.79 8.84
C ALA A 108 3.60 10.82 8.43
N GLY A 109 2.36 10.37 8.29
CA GLY A 109 1.25 11.23 7.95
C GLY A 109 -0.08 10.70 8.48
N ASP A 110 -1.13 11.44 8.14
CA ASP A 110 -2.51 11.10 8.46
C ASP A 110 -3.29 10.97 7.16
N LEU A 111 -4.06 9.90 7.03
CA LEU A 111 -5.04 9.73 5.97
C LEU A 111 -6.41 9.47 6.59
N ASP A 112 -7.27 10.50 6.63
CA ASP A 112 -8.62 10.44 7.18
C ASP A 112 -8.64 10.04 8.68
N GLY A 113 -7.67 10.50 9.48
CA GLY A 113 -7.55 10.12 10.89
C GLY A 113 -6.83 8.78 11.13
N LEU A 114 -6.25 8.17 10.11
CA LEU A 114 -5.43 6.96 10.22
C LEU A 114 -3.94 7.32 10.13
N ALA A 115 -3.18 6.88 11.12
CA ALA A 115 -1.72 6.95 11.08
C ALA A 115 -1.20 6.02 9.97
N VAL A 116 -0.47 6.60 9.03
CA VAL A 116 0.09 5.91 7.86
C VAL A 116 1.47 6.48 7.52
N PHE A 117 2.17 5.81 6.63
CA PHE A 117 3.42 6.30 6.06
C PHE A 117 3.27 6.56 4.57
N PHE A 118 3.80 7.68 4.09
CA PHE A 118 3.86 8.06 2.69
C PHE A 118 5.29 7.96 2.16
N LEU A 119 5.41 7.66 0.87
CA LEU A 119 6.69 7.76 0.17
C LEU A 119 7.21 9.21 0.26
N SER A 120 8.50 9.40 0.52
CA SER A 120 9.09 10.73 0.59
C SER A 120 9.06 11.44 -0.77
N LEU A 121 9.11 12.77 -0.75
CA LEU A 121 9.19 13.56 -1.98
C LEU A 121 10.43 13.18 -2.80
N ASP A 122 11.57 12.99 -2.15
CA ASP A 122 12.82 12.60 -2.81
C ASP A 122 12.71 11.25 -3.51
N ALA A 123 12.07 10.26 -2.86
CA ALA A 123 11.84 8.95 -3.47
C ALA A 123 10.79 9.01 -4.59
N LEU A 124 9.74 9.83 -4.45
CA LEU A 124 8.76 10.09 -5.52
C LEU A 124 9.40 10.69 -6.78
N LEU A 125 10.39 11.57 -6.63
CA LEU A 125 11.09 12.19 -7.76
C LEU A 125 12.05 11.24 -8.47
N LYS A 126 12.53 10.20 -7.80
CA LYS A 126 13.35 9.12 -8.39
C LYS A 126 12.51 8.05 -9.08
N ASN A 127 11.29 7.83 -8.58
CA ASN A 127 10.37 6.78 -9.01
C ASN A 127 9.82 7.02 -10.43
#